data_AF-A0A1D8A128-F1
#
_entry.id   AF-A0A1D8A128-F1
#
_cell.length_a   1.000
_cell.length_b   1.000
_cell.length_c   1.000
_cell.angle_alpha   90.00
_cell.angle_beta   90.00
_cell.angle_gamma   90.00
#
_symmetry.space_group_name_H-M   'P 1'
#
loop_
_entity.id
_entity.type
_entity.pdbx_description
1 polymer ?
#
loop_
_entity_poly.entity_id
_entity_poly.type
_entity_poly.pdbx_seq_one_letter_code
_entity_poly.pdbx_strand_id
1 'polypeptide(L)'
;MITAKRILCTLSLTAAAFTGSTLSAEARSTSAVATDSAVFVERVDALNGRRLEPASMLTRGDRVVTVVTWRRMRGTGGFVLTNPLPARLAYQRSASDMQEVSVDGGRSWGRLEAMRVDGRQATPEDVTHVRWRIPASYAALGQGRIAYAGVVR
;
A
#
# COMPACT_ATOMS: atom_id res chain seq x y z
N MET A 1 -60.38 -12.89 -55.50
CA MET A 1 -60.29 -12.01 -54.31
C MET A 1 -59.21 -12.57 -53.38
N ILE A 2 -58.14 -11.77 -53.17
CA ILE A 2 -57.14 -11.78 -52.07
C ILE A 2 -56.25 -13.06 -51.99
N THR A 3 -55.15 -13.19 -52.75
CA THR A 3 -53.78 -12.61 -52.62
C THR A 3 -52.98 -13.06 -51.38
N ALA A 4 -51.92 -13.87 -51.57
CA ALA A 4 -50.67 -13.75 -50.81
C ALA A 4 -49.47 -14.37 -51.54
N LYS A 5 -48.54 -13.47 -51.85
CA LYS A 5 -47.29 -13.52 -52.62
C LYS A 5 -46.21 -14.34 -51.89
N ARG A 6 -45.59 -15.31 -52.57
CA ARG A 6 -44.39 -16.03 -52.09
C ARG A 6 -43.15 -15.50 -52.81
N ILE A 7 -42.32 -14.75 -52.09
CA ILE A 7 -40.96 -14.40 -52.50
C ILE A 7 -40.06 -14.86 -51.36
N LEU A 8 -39.34 -15.97 -51.56
CA LEU A 8 -38.26 -16.38 -50.66
C LEU A 8 -36.95 -15.83 -51.25
N CYS A 9 -36.43 -14.80 -50.61
CA CYS A 9 -35.12 -14.24 -50.85
C CYS A 9 -34.13 -15.01 -49.96
N THR A 10 -33.18 -15.72 -50.59
CA THR A 10 -32.04 -16.38 -49.94
C THR A 10 -31.18 -15.37 -49.20
N LEU A 11 -31.05 -15.52 -47.88
CA LEU A 11 -30.20 -14.69 -47.03
C LEU A 11 -29.00 -15.52 -46.54
N SER A 12 -27.81 -15.11 -46.96
CA SER A 12 -26.52 -15.67 -46.56
C SER A 12 -26.23 -15.35 -45.10
N LEU A 13 -25.83 -16.35 -44.33
CA LEU A 13 -25.46 -16.21 -42.91
C LEU A 13 -23.92 -16.21 -42.79
N THR A 14 -23.34 -15.09 -42.39
CA THR A 14 -21.91 -15.02 -42.01
C THR A 14 -21.85 -14.67 -40.53
N ALA A 15 -21.44 -15.62 -39.69
CA ALA A 15 -21.28 -15.43 -38.26
C ALA A 15 -19.82 -15.07 -37.94
N ALA A 16 -19.59 -13.88 -37.38
CA ALA A 16 -18.32 -13.51 -36.76
C ALA A 16 -18.55 -13.33 -35.25
N ALA A 17 -18.00 -14.23 -34.45
CA ALA A 17 -18.02 -14.17 -33.00
C ALA A 17 -16.93 -13.22 -32.50
N PHE A 18 -17.31 -12.15 -31.80
CA PHE A 18 -16.39 -11.26 -31.09
C PHE A 18 -16.50 -11.54 -29.59
N THR A 19 -15.54 -12.30 -29.05
CA THR A 19 -15.47 -12.65 -27.63
C THR A 19 -14.91 -11.46 -26.86
N GLY A 20 -15.78 -10.59 -26.35
CA GLY A 20 -15.39 -9.47 -25.50
C GLY A 20 -14.93 -9.95 -24.12
N SER A 21 -13.68 -9.67 -23.76
CA SER A 21 -13.12 -9.94 -22.43
C SER A 21 -13.67 -8.92 -21.42
N THR A 22 -14.47 -9.38 -20.46
CA THR A 22 -14.93 -8.56 -19.33
C THR A 22 -13.80 -8.38 -18.32
N LEU A 23 -13.24 -7.17 -18.22
CA LEU A 23 -12.40 -6.79 -17.10
C LEU A 23 -13.31 -6.58 -15.88
N SER A 24 -13.25 -7.50 -14.91
CA SER A 24 -13.91 -7.33 -13.62
C SER A 24 -13.27 -6.16 -12.86
N ALA A 25 -14.02 -5.08 -12.68
CA ALA A 25 -13.64 -4.02 -11.77
C ALA A 25 -13.80 -4.54 -10.33
N GLU A 26 -12.69 -4.84 -9.64
CA GLU A 26 -12.71 -5.19 -8.23
C GLU A 26 -13.28 -4.02 -7.41
N ALA A 27 -14.40 -4.27 -6.73
CA ALA A 27 -15.01 -3.31 -5.82
C ALA A 27 -14.02 -2.94 -4.71
N ARG A 28 -13.49 -1.71 -4.73
CA ARG A 28 -12.70 -1.17 -3.62
C ARG A 28 -13.59 -1.03 -2.40
N SER A 29 -13.39 -1.88 -1.39
CA SER A 29 -13.96 -1.68 -0.04
C SER A 29 -13.62 -0.25 0.42
N THR A 30 -14.63 0.61 0.53
CA THR A 30 -14.47 1.98 1.05
C THR A 30 -14.51 1.93 2.58
N SER A 31 -13.54 1.24 3.17
CA SER A 31 -13.31 1.31 4.61
C SER A 31 -12.79 2.71 4.94
N ALA A 32 -13.43 3.41 5.90
CA ALA A 32 -12.85 4.65 6.42
C ALA A 32 -12.03 4.32 7.66
N VAL A 33 -10.77 4.73 7.63
CA VAL A 33 -9.78 4.46 8.67
C VAL A 33 -9.18 5.80 9.08
N ALA A 34 -9.26 6.11 10.37
CA ALA A 34 -8.53 7.22 10.95
C ALA A 34 -7.10 6.78 11.27
N THR A 35 -6.13 7.67 11.09
CA THR A 35 -4.72 7.39 11.34
C THR A 35 -4.10 8.52 12.15
N ASP A 36 -3.26 8.14 13.12
CA ASP A 36 -2.43 9.02 13.92
C ASP A 36 -0.99 8.49 13.88
N SER A 37 0.02 9.36 13.96
CA SER A 37 1.42 8.95 13.85
C SER A 37 2.29 9.69 14.87
N ALA A 38 3.09 8.93 15.60
CA ALA A 38 4.08 9.44 16.54
C ALA A 38 5.48 8.96 16.14
N VAL A 39 6.46 9.85 16.21
CA VAL A 39 7.86 9.56 15.89
C VAL A 39 8.69 9.58 17.17
N PHE A 40 9.52 8.56 17.34
CA PHE A 40 10.41 8.40 18.47
C PHE A 40 11.84 8.30 17.99
N VAL A 41 12.77 8.93 18.71
CA VAL A 41 14.21 8.70 18.53
C VAL A 41 14.62 7.53 19.39
N GLU A 42 15.42 6.65 18.83
CA GLU A 42 16.04 5.55 19.54
C GLU A 42 17.38 6.00 20.13
N ARG A 43 17.46 6.02 21.46
CA ARG A 43 18.67 6.32 22.21
C ARG A 43 19.30 5.03 22.70
N VAL A 44 20.61 4.89 22.49
CA VAL A 44 21.39 3.81 23.08
C VAL A 44 22.02 4.35 24.36
N ASP A 45 21.67 3.74 25.48
CA ASP A 45 22.30 3.99 26.78
C ASP A 45 23.22 2.79 27.09
N ALA A 46 24.47 3.07 27.45
CA ALA A 46 25.47 2.06 27.78
C ALA A 46 25.05 1.16 28.95
N LEU A 47 24.15 1.63 29.81
CA LEU A 47 23.68 0.89 31.00
C LEU A 47 22.31 0.22 30.79
N ASN A 48 21.43 0.82 30.00
CA ASN A 48 20.02 0.45 29.92
C ASN A 48 19.59 -0.14 28.55
N GLY A 49 20.53 -0.24 27.60
CA GLY A 49 20.23 -0.71 26.26
C GLY A 49 19.52 0.34 25.40
N ARG A 50 18.58 -0.09 24.56
CA ARG A 50 17.87 0.79 23.61
C ARG A 50 16.59 1.31 24.24
N ARG A 51 16.39 2.63 24.23
CA ARG A 51 15.16 3.29 24.69
C ARG A 51 14.58 4.17 23.58
N LEU A 52 13.25 4.22 23.51
CA LEU A 52 12.53 5.14 22.64
C LEU A 52 12.14 6.39 23.43
N GLU A 53 12.42 7.56 22.86
CA GLU A 53 12.04 8.86 23.39
C GLU A 53 11.25 9.64 22.33
N PRO A 54 10.19 10.38 22.69
CA PRO A 54 9.47 11.20 21.72
C PRO A 54 10.43 12.16 20.99
N ALA A 55 10.34 12.19 19.67
CA ALA A 55 11.17 13.08 18.86
C ALA A 55 10.69 14.53 19.00
N SER A 56 11.48 15.38 19.64
CA SER A 56 11.27 16.83 19.64
C SER A 56 12.07 17.54 18.53
N MET A 57 13.25 17.02 18.23
CA MET A 57 14.13 17.43 17.12
C MET A 57 14.79 16.19 16.52
N LEU A 58 15.08 16.24 15.23
CA LEU A 58 15.74 15.17 14.49
C LEU A 58 17.06 15.67 13.87
N THR A 59 18.13 14.97 14.16
CA THR A 59 19.49 15.24 13.64
C THR A 59 19.88 14.15 12.66
N ARG A 60 20.72 14.49 11.68
CA ARG A 60 21.35 13.50 10.79
C ARG A 60 22.02 12.39 11.63
N GLY A 61 21.73 11.15 11.30
CA GLY A 61 22.20 9.95 11.99
C GLY A 61 21.22 9.38 13.01
N ASP A 62 20.20 10.15 13.43
CA ASP A 62 19.22 9.66 14.40
C ASP A 62 18.46 8.46 13.84
N ARG A 63 18.41 7.40 14.64
CA ARG A 63 17.52 6.26 14.40
C ARG A 63 16.15 6.62 14.94
N VAL A 64 15.14 6.54 14.09
CA VAL A 64 13.78 6.84 14.49
C VAL A 64 12.88 5.64 14.29
N VAL A 65 11.89 5.52 15.16
CA VAL A 65 10.78 4.58 15.03
C VAL A 65 9.51 5.40 14.92
N THR A 66 8.81 5.24 13.81
CA THR A 66 7.47 5.81 13.64
C THR A 66 6.43 4.77 13.99
N VAL A 67 5.51 5.12 14.89
CA VAL A 67 4.36 4.30 15.25
C VAL A 67 3.12 4.92 14.64
N VAL A 68 2.47 4.18 13.76
CA VAL A 68 1.23 4.54 13.10
C VAL A 68 0.09 3.81 13.80
N THR A 69 -0.79 4.56 14.45
CA THR A 69 -2.01 4.02 15.06
C THR A 69 -3.16 4.19 14.08
N TRP A 70 -3.94 3.14 13.87
CA TRP A 70 -5.12 3.19 13.01
C TRP A 70 -6.37 2.74 13.76
N ARG A 71 -7.51 3.33 13.38
CA ARG A 71 -8.83 2.96 13.90
C ARG A 71 -9.85 2.94 12.77
N ARG A 72 -10.56 1.83 12.64
CA ARG A 72 -11.67 1.68 11.70
C ARG A 72 -12.85 2.51 12.18
N MET A 73 -13.33 3.39 11.31
CA MET A 73 -14.50 4.23 11.56
C MET A 73 -15.76 3.64 10.92
N ARG A 74 -15.63 3.06 9.71
CA ARG A 74 -16.73 2.41 8.99
C ARG A 74 -16.24 1.37 7.99
N GLY A 75 -17.17 0.57 7.48
CA GLY A 75 -16.93 -0.44 6.45
C GLY A 75 -16.44 -1.78 7.02
N THR A 76 -16.32 -2.78 6.15
CA THR A 76 -15.91 -4.16 6.47
C THR A 76 -14.78 -4.64 5.55
N GLY A 77 -14.19 -5.80 5.85
CA GLY A 77 -13.12 -6.40 5.05
C GLY A 77 -11.73 -5.84 5.35
N GLY A 78 -10.72 -6.24 4.57
CA GLY A 78 -9.36 -5.71 4.71
C GLY A 78 -9.23 -4.29 4.15
N PHE A 79 -8.11 -3.64 4.44
CA PHE A 79 -7.75 -2.34 3.85
C PHE A 79 -6.24 -2.21 3.71
N VAL A 80 -5.82 -1.12 3.08
CA VAL A 80 -4.41 -0.84 2.84
C VAL A 80 -4.06 0.47 3.53
N LEU A 81 -3.00 0.44 4.35
CA LEU A 81 -2.46 1.62 5.00
C LEU A 81 -1.20 2.04 4.26
N THR A 82 -1.18 3.25 3.72
CA THR A 82 -0.03 3.83 3.01
C THR A 82 0.48 5.03 3.77
N ASN A 83 1.79 5.08 4.00
CA ASN A 83 2.46 6.19 4.67
C ASN A 83 3.62 6.73 3.81
N PRO A 84 3.58 8.00 3.37
CA PRO A 84 4.71 8.66 2.73
C PRO A 84 5.91 8.74 3.67
N LEU A 85 7.09 8.44 3.15
CA LEU A 85 8.34 8.58 3.88
C LEU A 85 8.89 9.99 3.67
N PRO A 86 9.18 10.75 4.74
CA PRO A 86 9.81 12.06 4.60
C PRO A 86 11.15 11.96 3.87
N ALA A 87 11.45 12.89 2.97
CA ALA A 87 12.65 12.82 2.13
C ALA A 87 13.96 12.76 2.94
N ARG A 88 14.00 13.30 4.17
CA ARG A 88 15.19 13.24 5.03
C ARG A 88 15.34 11.93 5.80
N LEU A 89 14.49 10.94 5.54
CA LEU A 89 14.50 9.66 6.24
C LEU A 89 14.85 8.54 5.26
N ALA A 90 15.92 7.82 5.53
CA ALA A 90 16.21 6.55 4.88
C ALA A 90 15.41 5.45 5.58
N TYR A 91 14.68 4.64 4.81
CA TYR A 91 13.97 3.50 5.35
C TYR A 91 14.93 2.50 6.00
N GLN A 92 14.47 1.68 6.94
CA GLN A 92 15.25 0.52 7.39
C GLN A 92 14.44 -0.76 7.37
N ARG A 93 13.37 -0.80 8.18
CA ARG A 93 12.56 -2.01 8.37
C ARG A 93 11.19 -1.67 8.93
N SER A 94 10.25 -2.59 8.79
CA SER A 94 8.99 -2.59 9.51
C SER A 94 9.01 -3.66 10.60
N ALA A 95 8.16 -3.49 11.61
CA ALA A 95 7.84 -4.56 12.55
C ALA A 95 6.85 -5.58 11.97
N SER A 96 6.24 -5.29 10.81
CA SER A 96 5.31 -6.18 10.11
C SER A 96 5.96 -6.75 8.86
N ASP A 97 5.82 -8.06 8.66
CA ASP A 97 6.28 -8.76 7.46
C ASP A 97 5.36 -8.54 6.24
N MET A 98 4.21 -7.87 6.43
CA MET A 98 3.24 -7.55 5.37
C MET A 98 3.55 -6.24 4.64
N GLN A 99 4.75 -5.71 4.86
CA GLN A 99 5.22 -4.43 4.38
C GLN A 99 5.63 -4.53 2.91
N GLU A 100 5.15 -3.57 2.12
CA GLU A 100 5.66 -3.25 0.79
C GLU A 100 6.18 -1.81 0.81
N VAL A 101 7.17 -1.52 -0.02
CA VAL A 101 7.71 -0.17 -0.21
C VAL A 101 7.49 0.29 -1.64
N SER A 102 7.53 1.59 -1.85
CA SER A 102 7.52 2.22 -3.16
C SER A 102 8.70 3.17 -3.29
N VAL A 103 9.32 3.20 -4.46
CA VAL A 103 10.45 4.09 -4.81
C VAL A 103 10.07 5.15 -5.84
N ASP A 104 8.80 5.18 -6.28
CA ASP A 104 8.33 5.99 -7.40
C ASP A 104 7.08 6.84 -7.06
N GLY A 105 6.91 7.15 -5.78
CA GLY A 105 5.80 7.97 -5.29
C GLY A 105 4.50 7.19 -5.06
N GLY A 106 4.58 5.87 -4.85
CA GLY A 106 3.43 5.02 -4.59
C GLY A 106 2.78 4.41 -5.84
N ARG A 107 3.46 4.44 -7.00
CA ARG A 107 2.94 3.89 -8.26
C ARG A 107 3.18 2.38 -8.33
N SER A 108 4.38 1.94 -7.97
CA SER A 108 4.74 0.53 -7.83
C SER A 108 5.03 0.17 -6.38
N TRP A 109 4.83 -1.11 -6.05
CA TRP A 109 4.94 -1.64 -4.70
C TRP A 109 5.55 -3.02 -4.70
N GLY A 110 6.45 -3.28 -3.76
CA GLY A 110 7.07 -4.58 -3.59
C GLY A 110 7.99 -4.62 -2.38
N ARG A 111 8.70 -5.73 -2.21
CA ARG A 111 9.79 -5.81 -1.24
C ARG A 111 10.98 -4.99 -1.73
N LEU A 112 11.71 -4.32 -0.84
CA LEU A 112 12.77 -3.37 -1.20
C LEU A 112 13.82 -4.00 -2.13
N GLU A 113 14.22 -5.23 -1.84
CA GLU A 113 15.18 -6.03 -2.61
C GLU A 113 14.76 -6.28 -4.07
N ALA A 114 13.46 -6.21 -4.37
CA ALA A 114 12.91 -6.37 -5.71
C ALA A 114 12.69 -5.04 -6.44
N MET A 115 12.81 -3.90 -5.73
CA MET A 115 12.61 -2.58 -6.32
C MET A 115 13.85 -2.11 -7.08
N ARG A 116 13.62 -1.30 -8.13
CA ARG A 116 14.68 -0.70 -8.93
C ARG A 116 14.43 0.78 -9.15
N VAL A 117 15.50 1.55 -9.24
CA VAL A 117 15.51 2.97 -9.62
C VAL A 117 16.52 3.11 -10.74
N ASP A 118 16.12 3.65 -11.89
CA ASP A 118 17.01 3.90 -13.04
C ASP A 118 17.91 2.69 -13.41
N GLY A 119 17.35 1.48 -13.35
CA GLY A 119 18.04 0.22 -13.69
C GLY A 119 18.88 -0.41 -12.57
N ARG A 120 19.28 0.35 -11.55
CA ARG A 120 19.98 -0.18 -10.36
C ARG A 120 19.02 -0.72 -9.31
N GLN A 121 19.52 -1.57 -8.42
CA GLN A 121 18.75 -2.00 -7.25
C GLN A 121 18.46 -0.80 -6.35
N ALA A 122 17.23 -0.73 -5.82
CA ALA A 122 16.85 0.30 -4.89
C ALA A 122 17.57 0.12 -3.55
N THR A 123 17.99 1.22 -2.96
CA THR A 123 18.52 1.28 -1.60
C THR A 123 17.43 1.80 -0.66
N PRO A 124 17.61 1.68 0.66
CA PRO A 124 16.63 2.22 1.60
C PRO A 124 16.43 3.75 1.50
N GLU A 125 17.38 4.48 0.89
CA GLU A 125 17.28 5.93 0.66
C GLU A 125 16.33 6.30 -0.50
N ASP A 126 16.07 5.35 -1.40
CA ASP A 126 15.17 5.54 -2.53
C ASP A 126 13.69 5.37 -2.15
N VAL A 127 13.41 4.87 -0.95
CA VAL A 127 12.04 4.60 -0.52
C VAL A 127 11.30 5.91 -0.32
N THR A 128 10.19 6.05 -1.03
CA THR A 128 9.29 7.20 -0.97
C THR A 128 8.05 6.93 -0.14
N HIS A 129 7.57 5.67 -0.11
CA HIS A 129 6.39 5.29 0.66
C HIS A 129 6.55 3.88 1.23
N VAL A 130 5.86 3.63 2.34
CA VAL A 130 5.69 2.31 2.92
C VAL A 130 4.20 2.00 3.00
N ARG A 131 3.84 0.73 2.81
CA ARG A 131 2.45 0.28 2.80
C ARG A 131 2.30 -1.07 3.48
N TRP A 132 1.15 -1.24 4.11
CA TRP A 132 0.75 -2.49 4.75
C TRP A 132 -0.64 -2.88 4.29
N ARG A 133 -0.81 -4.16 3.96
CA ARG A 133 -2.12 -4.74 3.66
C ARG A 133 -2.67 -5.33 4.96
N ILE A 134 -3.74 -4.74 5.48
CA ILE A 134 -4.38 -5.17 6.73
C ILE A 134 -5.48 -6.17 6.37
N PRO A 135 -5.32 -7.46 6.69
CA PRO A 135 -6.29 -8.48 6.33
C PRO A 135 -7.58 -8.29 7.13
N ALA A 136 -8.71 -8.75 6.58
CA ALA A 136 -10.02 -8.58 7.21
C ALA A 136 -10.08 -9.10 8.64
N SER A 137 -9.39 -10.21 8.93
CA SER A 137 -9.29 -10.80 10.27
C SER A 137 -8.66 -9.87 11.30
N TYR A 138 -7.56 -9.21 10.96
CA TYR A 138 -6.91 -8.23 11.83
C TYR A 138 -7.71 -6.92 11.89
N ALA A 139 -8.27 -6.53 10.75
CA ALA A 139 -9.06 -5.31 10.61
C ALA A 139 -10.39 -5.35 11.40
N ALA A 140 -10.90 -6.55 11.72
CA ALA A 140 -12.07 -6.79 12.54
C ALA A 140 -11.87 -6.42 14.02
N LEU A 141 -10.62 -6.33 14.49
CA LEU A 141 -10.29 -5.82 15.84
C LEU A 141 -10.62 -4.33 16.00
N GLY A 142 -10.93 -3.64 14.90
CA GLY A 142 -11.38 -2.24 14.91
C GLY A 142 -10.25 -1.22 15.05
N GLN A 143 -9.09 -1.60 15.58
CA GLN A 143 -7.92 -0.74 15.71
C GLN A 143 -6.62 -1.54 15.76
N GLY A 144 -5.49 -0.86 15.54
CA GLY A 144 -4.18 -1.48 15.63
C GLY A 144 -3.05 -0.46 15.53
N ARG A 145 -1.81 -0.97 15.61
CA ARG A 145 -0.61 -0.16 15.48
C ARG A 145 0.39 -0.86 14.57
N ILE A 146 1.14 -0.07 13.83
CA ILE A 146 2.24 -0.52 12.99
C ILE A 146 3.45 0.33 13.32
N ALA A 147 4.62 -0.29 13.41
CA ALA A 147 5.87 0.41 13.59
C ALA A 147 6.79 0.21 12.37
N TYR A 148 7.51 1.26 12.00
CA TYR A 148 8.63 1.15 11.08
C TYR A 148 9.78 2.07 11.52
N ALA A 149 10.99 1.66 11.18
CA ALA A 149 12.22 2.35 11.53
C ALA A 149 12.85 3.00 10.30
N GLY A 150 13.56 4.10 10.55
CA GLY A 150 14.39 4.77 9.56
C GLY A 150 15.57 5.47 10.22
N VAL A 151 16.48 5.99 9.39
CA VAL A 151 17.59 6.84 9.83
C VAL A 151 17.52 8.19 9.14
N VAL A 152 17.68 9.24 9.93
CA VAL A 152 17.70 10.61 9.43
C VAL A 152 18.99 10.87 8.68
N ARG A 153 18.92 11.49 7.51
CA ARG A 153 20.05 11.80 6.62
C ARG A 153 20.13 13.27 6.26
#